data_AF-A0B711-F1
#
_entry.id   AF-A0B711-F1
#
_cell.length_a   1.000
_cell.length_b   1.000
_cell.length_c   1.000
_cell.angle_alpha   90.00
_cell.angle_beta   90.00
_cell.angle_gamma   90.00
#
_symmetry.space_group_name_H-M   'P 1'
#
loop_
_entity.id
_entity.type
_entity.pdbx_description
1 polymer ?
#
loop_
_entity_poly.entity_id
_entity_poly.type
_entity_poly.pdbx_seq_one_letter_code
_entity_poly.pdbx_strand_id
1 'polypeptide(L)'
;MISASLISVLSSLPLFSRNKVPLEIKLFAIATYLVSSSVRRTAAVLGVGKSSVHYWITRFKYSLDYKPDEIKSLGIVRLDVDETILKYNGKKCYLFAAIDLESAHTNVGAAATFSSR
;
A
#
# COMPACT_ATOMS: atom_id res chain seq x y z
N MET A 1 17.07 -3.33 14.31
CA MET A 1 16.02 -3.36 15.34
C MET A 1 14.78 -2.70 14.77
N ILE A 2 13.69 -3.44 14.59
CA ILE A 2 12.38 -2.81 14.32
C ILE A 2 11.96 -2.18 15.64
N SER A 3 11.69 -0.87 15.65
CA SER A 3 11.37 -0.14 16.87
C SER A 3 10.09 -0.69 17.51
N ALA A 4 10.08 -0.82 18.84
CA ALA A 4 8.93 -1.35 19.59
C ALA A 4 7.60 -0.62 19.28
N SER A 5 7.71 0.66 18.88
CA SER A 5 6.59 1.50 18.44
C SER A 5 5.89 0.99 17.17
N LEU A 6 6.63 0.41 16.21
CA LEU A 6 6.03 -0.08 14.97
C LEU A 6 5.18 -1.34 15.23
N ILE A 7 5.69 -2.22 16.11
CA ILE A 7 5.02 -3.45 16.51
C ILE A 7 3.71 -3.14 17.25
N SER A 8 3.70 -2.14 18.15
CA SER A 8 2.47 -1.76 18.87
C SER A 8 1.40 -1.19 17.94
N VAL A 9 1.79 -0.34 16.98
CA VAL A 9 0.85 0.20 15.97
C VAL A 9 0.29 -0.93 15.11
N LEU A 10 1.14 -1.84 14.64
CA LEU A 10 0.70 -2.94 13.78
C LEU A 10 -0.12 -4.02 14.51
N SER A 11 0.10 -4.18 15.82
CA SER A 11 -0.69 -5.06 16.68
C SER A 11 -2.11 -4.52 16.93
N SER A 12 -2.29 -3.20 16.89
CA SER A 12 -3.61 -2.57 17.03
C SER A 12 -4.47 -2.66 15.76
N LEU A 13 -3.86 -2.97 14.61
CA LEU A 13 -4.61 -3.13 13.36
C LEU A 13 -5.20 -4.55 13.29
N PRO A 14 -6.51 -4.71 12.98
CA PRO A 14 -7.17 -6.02 12.86
C PRO A 14 -6.79 -6.76 11.57
N LEU A 15 -5.50 -6.82 11.24
CA LEU A 15 -4.97 -7.31 9.96
C LEU A 15 -5.17 -8.82 9.81
N PHE A 16 -4.85 -9.58 10.85
CA PHE A 16 -4.73 -11.04 10.74
C PHE A 16 -5.63 -11.76 11.73
N SER A 17 -6.57 -12.56 11.23
CA SER A 17 -7.29 -13.54 12.03
C SER A 17 -6.54 -14.89 11.97
N ARG A 18 -6.44 -15.57 13.13
CA ARG A 18 -5.65 -16.81 13.43
C ARG A 18 -4.12 -16.67 13.53
N ASN A 19 -3.57 -17.21 14.63
CA ASN A 19 -2.13 -17.28 14.90
C ASN A 19 -1.64 -18.73 15.05
N LYS A 20 -1.18 -19.32 13.93
CA LYS A 20 -0.14 -20.38 13.96
C LYS A 20 1.24 -19.85 13.55
N VAL A 21 1.29 -18.65 12.97
CA VAL A 21 2.52 -18.03 12.44
C VAL A 21 2.71 -16.69 13.17
N PRO A 22 3.94 -16.39 13.67
CA PRO A 22 4.26 -15.14 14.36
C PRO A 22 3.93 -13.89 13.54
N LEU A 23 3.58 -12.80 14.22
CA LEU A 23 3.21 -11.53 13.59
C LEU A 23 4.38 -10.93 12.80
N GLU A 24 5.59 -11.08 13.32
CA GLU A 24 6.85 -10.59 12.77
C GLU A 24 7.07 -11.15 11.36
N ILE A 25 6.77 -12.43 11.15
CA ILE A 25 6.90 -13.09 9.84
C ILE A 25 5.87 -12.50 8.86
N LYS A 26 4.64 -12.25 9.32
CA LYS A 26 3.59 -11.64 8.50
C LYS A 26 3.96 -10.21 8.09
N LEU A 27 4.54 -9.44 9.02
CA LEU A 27 5.01 -8.08 8.76
C LEU A 27 6.20 -8.06 7.81
N PHE A 28 7.15 -8.98 7.99
CA PHE A 28 8.28 -9.13 7.08
C PHE A 28 7.81 -9.53 5.67
N ALA A 29 6.75 -10.34 5.57
CA ALA A 29 6.14 -10.69 4.29
C ALA A 29 5.53 -9.46 3.59
N ILE A 30 4.84 -8.59 4.33
CA ILE A 30 4.31 -7.33 3.79
C ILE A 30 5.46 -6.43 3.33
N ALA A 31 6.48 -6.21 4.17
CA ALA A 31 7.62 -5.36 3.83
C ALA A 31 8.36 -5.86 2.58
N THR A 32 8.62 -7.17 2.52
CA THR A 32 9.26 -7.81 1.36
C THR A 32 8.38 -7.69 0.12
N TYR A 33 7.06 -7.80 0.26
CA TYR A 33 6.13 -7.60 -0.84
C TYR A 33 6.13 -6.16 -1.34
N LEU A 34 6.16 -5.16 -0.46
CA LEU A 34 6.22 -3.74 -0.85
C LEU A 34 7.49 -3.43 -1.65
N VAL A 35 8.63 -3.99 -1.23
CA VAL A 35 9.91 -3.79 -1.93
C VAL A 35 9.97 -4.57 -3.25
N SER A 36 9.54 -5.84 -3.25
CA SER A 36 9.71 -6.73 -4.40
C SER A 36 8.54 -6.75 -5.37
N SER A 37 7.39 -6.22 -4.98
CA SER A 37 6.10 -6.32 -5.68
C SER A 37 5.71 -7.75 -6.09
N SER A 38 6.25 -8.80 -5.42
CA SER A 38 6.09 -10.19 -5.84
C SER A 38 5.77 -11.13 -4.69
N VAL A 39 4.59 -11.76 -4.75
CA VAL A 39 4.14 -12.80 -3.80
C VAL A 39 5.07 -14.02 -3.84
N ARG A 40 5.48 -14.45 -5.04
CA ARG A 40 6.35 -15.62 -5.22
C ARG A 40 7.73 -15.37 -4.61
N ARG A 41 8.32 -14.20 -4.89
CA ARG A 41 9.64 -13.84 -4.36
C ARG A 41 9.59 -13.69 -2.85
N THR A 42 8.54 -13.07 -2.32
CA THR A 42 8.29 -12.96 -0.87
C THR A 42 8.21 -14.34 -0.21
N ALA A 43 7.44 -15.27 -0.79
CA ALA A 43 7.34 -16.64 -0.29
C ALA A 43 8.68 -17.38 -0.29
N ALA A 44 9.47 -17.23 -1.37
CA ALA A 44 10.80 -17.84 -1.48
C ALA A 44 11.80 -17.30 -0.45
N VAL A 45 11.82 -15.98 -0.24
CA VAL A 45 12.71 -15.32 0.74
C VAL A 45 12.37 -15.76 2.17
N LEU A 46 11.08 -15.94 2.47
CA LEU A 46 10.62 -16.28 3.81
C LEU A 46 10.47 -17.79 4.08
N GLY A 47 10.64 -18.65 3.06
CA GLY A 47 10.43 -20.09 3.20
C GLY A 47 8.99 -20.49 3.58
N VAL A 48 8.00 -19.67 3.22
CA VAL A 48 6.57 -19.89 3.57
C VAL A 48 5.74 -20.21 2.33
N GLY A 49 4.57 -20.81 2.54
CA GLY A 49 3.63 -21.11 1.46
C GLY A 49 3.16 -19.85 0.72
N LYS A 50 3.14 -19.90 -0.62
CA LYS A 50 2.64 -18.81 -1.48
C LYS A 50 1.22 -18.38 -1.12
N SER A 51 0.34 -19.33 -0.78
CA SER A 51 -1.05 -19.07 -0.38
C SER A 51 -1.14 -18.28 0.92
N SER A 52 -0.26 -18.57 1.89
CA SER A 52 -0.18 -17.82 3.16
C SER A 52 0.24 -16.37 2.93
N VAL A 53 1.28 -16.16 2.11
CA VAL A 53 1.76 -14.81 1.76
C VAL A 53 0.67 -14.03 1.01
N HIS A 54 0.01 -14.68 0.05
CA HIS A 54 -1.09 -14.07 -0.68
C HIS A 54 -2.22 -13.63 0.26
N TYR A 55 -2.61 -14.49 1.20
CA TYR A 55 -3.63 -14.17 2.20
C TYR A 55 -3.23 -12.95 3.06
N TRP A 56 -1.99 -12.90 3.57
CA TRP A 56 -1.52 -11.80 4.39
C TRP A 56 -1.51 -10.47 3.64
N ILE A 57 -1.02 -10.47 2.39
CA ILE A 57 -0.99 -9.28 1.54
C ILE A 57 -2.40 -8.80 1.22
N THR A 58 -3.32 -9.72 0.90
CA THR A 58 -4.71 -9.36 0.61
C THR A 58 -5.38 -8.71 1.82
N ARG A 59 -5.17 -9.26 3.02
CA ARG A 59 -5.68 -8.65 4.27
C ARG A 59 -5.09 -7.27 4.52
N PHE A 60 -3.79 -7.11 4.28
CA PHE A 60 -3.13 -5.80 4.36
C PHE A 60 -3.75 -4.78 3.38
N LYS A 61 -3.99 -5.17 2.13
CA LYS A 61 -4.65 -4.29 1.15
C LYS A 61 -6.05 -3.86 1.61
N TYR A 62 -6.86 -4.79 2.13
CA TYR A 62 -8.18 -4.45 2.68
C TYR A 62 -8.10 -3.48 3.87
N SER A 63 -7.04 -3.55 4.68
CA SER A 63 -6.86 -2.60 5.79
C SER A 63 -6.46 -1.20 5.34
N LEU A 64 -5.86 -1.07 4.15
CA LEU A 64 -5.49 0.21 3.56
C LEU A 64 -6.66 0.91 2.87
N ASP A 65 -7.75 0.20 2.55
CA ASP A 65 -9.01 0.79 2.07
C ASP A 65 -9.74 1.63 3.15
N TYR A 66 -9.08 1.92 4.28
CA TYR A 66 -9.48 2.98 5.20
C TYR A 66 -9.40 4.33 4.48
N LYS A 67 -10.53 4.78 3.94
CA LYS A 67 -10.70 6.11 3.37
C LYS A 67 -10.62 7.13 4.52
N PRO A 68 -9.64 8.06 4.53
CA PRO A 68 -9.79 9.25 5.34
C PRO A 68 -10.93 10.07 4.72
N ASP A 69 -11.95 10.34 5.54
CA ASP A 69 -12.90 11.40 5.25
C ASP A 69 -12.18 12.76 5.15
N GLU A 70 -12.86 13.69 4.49
CA GLU A 70 -12.64 15.14 4.43
C GLU A 70 -11.76 15.67 3.28
N ILE A 71 -12.47 16.00 2.21
CA ILE A 71 -12.11 17.04 1.24
C ILE A 71 -11.78 18.32 2.03
N LYS A 72 -10.49 18.67 2.10
CA LYS A 72 -10.06 19.99 2.56
C LYS A 72 -10.55 21.05 1.58
N SER A 73 -11.03 22.17 2.13
CA SER A 73 -11.56 23.32 1.41
C SER A 73 -10.69 23.71 0.19
N LEU A 74 -11.34 23.86 -0.96
CA LEU A 74 -10.72 24.24 -2.23
C LEU A 74 -10.19 25.68 -2.17
N GLY A 75 -8.87 25.83 -2.23
CA GLY A 75 -8.18 27.07 -2.56
C GLY A 75 -7.58 26.99 -3.97
N ILE A 76 -7.18 28.13 -4.54
CA ILE A 76 -6.32 28.14 -5.74
C ILE A 76 -4.91 27.77 -5.27
N VAL A 77 -4.43 26.60 -5.69
CA VAL A 77 -3.11 26.07 -5.32
C VAL A 77 -2.30 25.81 -6.58
N ARG A 78 -1.01 26.13 -6.56
CA ARG A 78 -0.07 25.74 -7.63
C ARG A 78 0.44 24.33 -7.35
N LEU A 79 0.06 23.40 -8.23
CA LEU A 79 0.45 22.00 -8.13
C LEU A 79 1.44 21.65 -9.23
N ASP A 80 2.52 20.96 -8.87
CA ASP A 80 3.30 20.16 -9.82
C ASP A 80 2.72 18.75 -9.84
N VAL A 81 2.49 18.18 -11.02
CA VAL A 81 1.77 16.91 -11.18
C VAL A 81 2.55 15.97 -12.09
N ASP A 82 2.87 14.79 -11.56
CA ASP A 82 3.48 13.70 -12.32
C ASP A 82 2.46 12.60 -12.64
N GLU A 83 2.50 12.09 -13.88
CA GLU A 83 1.64 10.99 -14.35
C GLU A 83 2.46 9.72 -14.54
N THR A 84 2.08 8.65 -13.84
CA THR A 84 2.60 7.31 -14.05
C THR A 84 1.53 6.40 -14.64
N ILE A 85 1.80 5.85 -15.83
CA ILE A 85 0.91 4.90 -16.49
C ILE A 85 1.26 3.47 -16.08
N LEU A 86 0.30 2.76 -15.52
CA LEU A 86 0.41 1.37 -15.07
C LEU A 86 -0.47 0.46 -15.95
N LYS A 87 -0.08 -0.82 -16.09
CA LYS A 87 -0.92 -1.83 -16.74
C LYS A 87 -1.40 -2.84 -15.70
N TYR A 88 -2.71 -2.93 -15.51
CA TYR A 88 -3.33 -3.85 -14.56
C TYR A 88 -4.45 -4.64 -15.25
N ASN A 89 -4.38 -5.97 -15.19
CA ASN A 89 -5.33 -6.88 -15.84
C ASN A 89 -5.59 -6.53 -17.32
N GLY A 90 -4.52 -6.19 -18.05
CA GLY A 90 -4.61 -5.81 -19.47
C GLY A 90 -5.09 -4.38 -19.73
N LYS A 91 -5.61 -3.68 -18.72
CA LYS A 91 -6.09 -2.29 -18.80
C LYS A 91 -5.00 -1.31 -18.39
N LYS A 92 -5.05 -0.09 -18.91
CA LYS A 92 -4.21 1.03 -18.46
C LYS A 92 -4.86 1.68 -17.23
N CYS A 93 -4.04 1.95 -16.21
CA CYS A 93 -4.37 2.70 -15.02
C CYS A 93 -3.43 3.91 -14.96
N TYR A 94 -3.93 5.05 -14.49
CA TYR A 94 -3.16 6.28 -14.39
C TYR A 94 -3.00 6.61 -12.90
N LEU A 95 -1.77 6.87 -12.47
CA LEU A 95 -1.44 7.32 -11.13
C LEU A 95 -0.94 8.75 -11.24
N PHE A 96 -1.57 9.67 -10.51
CA PHE A 96 -1.17 11.06 -10.47
C PHE A 96 -0.57 11.37 -9.09
N ALA A 97 0.64 11.92 -9.06
CA ALA A 97 1.22 12.45 -7.84
C ALA A 97 1.22 13.98 -7.94
N ALA A 98 0.65 14.68 -6.97
CA ALA A 98 0.60 16.14 -6.95
C ALA A 98 1.36 16.69 -5.74
N ILE A 99 2.24 17.66 -5.98
CA ILE A 99 2.97 18.39 -4.94
C ILE A 99 2.48 19.83 -4.93
N ASP A 100 2.05 20.30 -3.76
CA ASP A 100 1.79 21.73 -3.56
C ASP A 100 3.13 22.46 -3.42
N LEU A 101 3.41 23.34 -4.39
CA LEU A 101 4.66 24.09 -4.48
C LEU A 101 4.78 25.18 -3.40
N GLU A 102 3.64 25.67 -2.88
CA GLU A 102 3.62 26.78 -1.92
C GLU A 102 3.75 26.29 -0.47
N SER A 103 3.30 25.06 -0.19
CA SER A 103 3.31 24.48 1.17
C SER A 103 4.29 23.32 1.37
N ALA A 104 4.98 22.86 0.32
CA ALA A 104 5.85 21.67 0.31
C ALA A 104 5.18 20.38 0.85
N HIS A 105 3.85 20.36 0.94
CA HIS A 105 3.08 19.18 1.31
C HIS A 105 2.76 18.36 0.05
N THR A 106 3.21 17.11 0.02
CA THR A 106 2.89 16.16 -1.04
C THR A 106 1.50 15.57 -0.80
N ASN A 107 0.58 15.80 -1.75
CA ASN A 107 -0.74 15.15 -1.76
C ASN A 107 -0.71 14.04 -2.81
N VAL A 108 -0.48 12.80 -2.38
CA VAL A 108 -0.53 11.64 -3.28
C VAL A 108 -1.99 11.20 -3.41
N GLY A 109 -2.60 11.47 -4.56
CA GLY A 109 -3.96 11.06 -4.89
C GLY A 109 -3.99 9.94 -5.92
N ALA A 110 -4.39 8.73 -5.52
CA ALA A 110 -4.59 7.64 -6.48
C ALA A 110 -5.97 7.74 -7.15
N ALA A 111 -6.07 8.45 -8.27
CA ALA A 111 -7.26 8.43 -9.11
C ALA A 111 -7.21 7.24 -10.08
N ALA A 112 -7.76 6.09 -9.68
CA ALA A 112 -7.87 4.92 -10.57
C ALA A 112 -8.92 5.15 -11.67
N THR A 113 -8.58 5.95 -12.67
CA THR A 113 -9.39 6.06 -13.90
C THR A 113 -8.98 4.95 -14.86
N PHE A 114 -9.87 3.97 -15.05
CA PHE A 114 -9.70 2.94 -16.07
C PHE A 114 -10.11 3.53 -17.42
N SER A 115 -9.13 3.84 -18.28
CA SER A 115 -9.41 4.28 -19.65
C SER A 115 -9.26 3.11 -20.61
N SER A 116 -10.35 2.73 -21.27
CA SER A 116 -10.34 1.92 -22.48
C SER A 116 -10.24 2.85 -23.69
N ARG A 117 -9.02 3.28 -24.03
CA ARG A 117 -8.73 3.74 -25.38
C ARG A 117 -8.16 2.58 -26.18
#